data_AF-A0A958THH2-F1
#
_entry.id   AF-A0A958THH2-F1
#
_cell.length_a   1.000
_cell.length_b   1.000
_cell.length_c   1.000
_cell.angle_alpha   90.00
_cell.angle_beta   90.00
_cell.angle_gamma   90.00
#
_symmetry.space_group_name_H-M   'P 1'
#
loop_
_entity.id
_entity.type
_entity.pdbx_description
1 polymer ?
#
loop_
_entity_poly.entity_id
_entity_poly.type
_entity_poly.pdbx_seq_one_letter_code
_entity_poly.pdbx_strand_id
1 'polypeptide(L)'
;GFKGTKQWINCCKNQEIAWWITSALESNVGLNAIAQWTYTLHTTRPQGLGTGSLFTNNFESPLHVKNGNLHYDNLTDFKFNLA
;
A
#
# COMPACT_ATOMS: atom_id res chain seq x y z
N GLY A 1 1.20 12.84 -2.45
CA GLY A 1 1.53 11.99 -1.29
C GLY A 1 0.42 12.03 -0.24
N PHE A 2 0.57 11.31 0.87
CA PHE A 2 -0.52 10.98 1.81
C PHE A 2 -1.36 12.16 2.31
N LYS A 3 -0.74 13.33 2.59
CA LYS A 3 -1.48 14.52 3.01
C LYS A 3 -2.53 14.96 1.98
N GLY A 4 -2.15 14.99 0.69
CA GLY A 4 -3.06 15.32 -0.40
C GLY A 4 -4.16 14.27 -0.57
N THR A 5 -3.81 12.99 -0.47
CA THR A 5 -4.79 11.91 -0.54
C THR A 5 -5.80 12.00 0.61
N LYS A 6 -5.37 12.36 1.83
CA LYS A 6 -6.26 12.58 2.98
C LYS A 6 -7.23 13.75 2.76
N GLN A 7 -6.80 14.82 2.09
CA GLN A 7 -7.70 15.92 1.70
C GLN A 7 -8.79 15.43 0.74
N TRP A 8 -8.44 14.60 -0.24
CA TRP A 8 -9.40 13.96 -1.14
C TRP A 8 -10.37 13.03 -0.40
N ILE A 9 -9.87 12.17 0.50
CA ILE A 9 -10.71 11.30 1.33
C ILE A 9 -11.72 12.13 2.13
N ASN A 10 -11.30 13.24 2.73
CA ASN A 10 -12.20 14.13 3.48
C ASN A 10 -13.26 14.75 2.57
N CYS A 11 -12.87 15.18 1.35
CA CYS A 11 -13.80 15.69 0.34
C CYS A 11 -14.85 14.65 -0.04
N CYS A 12 -14.44 13.40 -0.27
CA CYS A 12 -15.34 12.28 -0.56
C CYS A 12 -16.28 11.99 0.62
N LYS A 13 -15.76 11.96 1.87
CA LYS A 13 -16.57 11.76 3.08
C LYS A 13 -17.65 12.83 3.24
N ASN A 14 -17.32 14.10 3.01
CA ASN A 14 -18.28 15.21 3.11
C ASN A 14 -19.40 15.16 2.06
N GLN A 15 -19.17 14.44 0.96
CA GLN A 15 -20.13 14.26 -0.13
C GLN A 15 -20.72 12.85 -0.15
N GLU A 16 -20.46 12.03 0.87
CA GLU A 16 -20.90 10.62 0.95
C GLU A 16 -20.44 9.75 -0.23
N ILE A 17 -19.32 10.12 -0.85
CA ILE A 17 -18.71 9.40 -1.98
C ILE A 17 -17.76 8.30 -1.45
N ALA A 18 -17.94 7.08 -1.95
CA ALA A 18 -17.05 5.97 -1.65
C ALA A 18 -15.66 6.16 -2.30
N TRP A 19 -14.62 5.65 -1.65
CA TRP A 19 -13.24 5.72 -2.12
C TRP A 19 -12.48 4.45 -1.74
N TRP A 20 -11.37 4.20 -2.44
CA TRP A 20 -10.38 3.20 -2.11
C TRP A 20 -9.00 3.68 -2.56
N ILE A 21 -7.94 3.05 -2.04
CA ILE A 21 -6.55 3.32 -2.36
C ILE A 21 -6.05 2.28 -3.36
N THR A 22 -5.17 2.71 -4.25
CA THR A 22 -4.47 1.86 -5.23
C THR A 22 -2.97 2.17 -5.20
N SER A 23 -2.15 1.22 -5.63
CA SER A 23 -0.75 1.50 -6.00
C SER A 23 -0.67 2.05 -7.43
N ALA A 24 0.46 2.67 -7.76
CA ALA A 24 0.73 3.28 -9.07
C ALA A 24 2.12 2.90 -9.60
N LEU A 25 2.42 1.60 -9.57
CA LEU A 25 3.68 1.01 -10.06
C LEU A 25 4.94 1.53 -9.34
N GLU A 26 4.84 1.77 -8.04
CA GLU A 26 6.00 2.07 -7.21
C GLU A 26 6.85 0.82 -6.93
N SER A 27 8.08 1.02 -6.44
CA SER A 27 8.88 -0.07 -5.87
C SER A 27 8.24 -0.62 -4.59
N ASN A 28 8.74 -1.74 -4.08
CA ASN A 28 8.26 -2.33 -2.83
C ASN A 28 8.42 -1.39 -1.63
N VAL A 29 9.32 -0.41 -1.68
CA VAL A 29 9.43 0.64 -0.66
C VAL A 29 8.19 1.54 -0.66
N GLY A 30 7.79 2.04 -1.85
CA GLY A 30 6.60 2.88 -1.99
C GLY A 30 5.32 2.13 -1.67
N LEU A 31 5.20 0.89 -2.18
CA LEU A 31 4.06 0.01 -1.89
C LEU A 31 3.94 -0.27 -0.38
N ASN A 32 5.04 -0.52 0.32
CA ASN A 32 5.04 -0.73 1.77
C ASN A 32 4.54 0.50 2.53
N ALA A 33 5.00 1.69 2.16
CA ALA A 33 4.50 2.93 2.74
C ALA A 33 2.99 3.11 2.51
N ILE A 34 2.51 2.84 1.29
CA ILE A 34 1.08 2.93 0.94
C ILE A 34 0.27 1.90 1.73
N ALA A 35 0.74 0.66 1.85
CA ALA A 35 0.05 -0.42 2.56
C ALA A 35 -0.12 -0.09 4.05
N GLN A 36 0.96 0.31 4.72
CA GLN A 36 0.90 0.70 6.14
C GLN A 36 -0.01 1.92 6.34
N TRP A 37 0.12 2.95 5.51
CA TRP A 37 -0.74 4.13 5.60
C TRP A 37 -2.22 3.76 5.39
N THR A 38 -2.51 2.92 4.41
CA THR A 38 -3.88 2.46 4.10
C THR A 38 -4.48 1.68 5.28
N TYR A 39 -3.69 0.86 5.97
CA TYR A 39 -4.13 0.14 7.17
C TYR A 39 -4.61 1.09 8.28
N THR A 40 -3.96 2.25 8.46
CA THR A 40 -4.37 3.26 9.46
C THR A 40 -5.71 3.94 9.15
N LEU A 41 -6.25 3.79 7.94
CA LEU A 41 -7.53 4.39 7.55
C LEU A 41 -8.73 3.56 8.03
N HIS A 42 -8.50 2.35 8.56
CA HIS A 42 -9.52 1.46 9.13
C HIS A 42 -10.73 1.23 8.20
N THR A 43 -10.46 1.06 6.90
CA THR A 43 -11.49 0.75 5.90
C THR A 43 -11.75 -0.75 5.80
N THR A 44 -13.01 -1.13 5.63
CA THR A 44 -13.44 -2.53 5.39
C THR A 44 -13.57 -2.86 3.91
N ARG A 45 -13.45 -1.87 3.03
CA ARG A 45 -13.55 -2.07 1.58
C ARG A 45 -12.25 -2.68 1.03
N PRO A 46 -12.32 -3.58 0.03
CA PRO A 46 -11.12 -4.02 -0.69
C PRO A 46 -10.35 -2.84 -1.28
N GLN A 47 -9.03 -2.90 -1.22
CA GLN A 47 -8.13 -1.87 -1.74
C GLN A 47 -7.38 -2.44 -2.95
N GLY A 48 -7.02 -1.59 -3.91
CA GLY A 48 -6.25 -1.99 -5.11
C GLY A 48 -4.76 -2.05 -4.83
N LEU A 49 -4.37 -2.75 -3.76
CA LEU A 49 -2.98 -3.01 -3.40
C LEU A 49 -2.64 -4.46 -3.73
N GLY A 50 -1.36 -4.74 -3.93
CA GLY A 50 -0.86 -6.08 -4.23
C GLY A 50 0.61 -6.19 -3.87
N THR A 51 1.33 -7.13 -4.47
CA THR A 51 2.79 -7.18 -4.40
C THR A 51 3.41 -6.43 -5.57
N GLY A 52 4.60 -5.84 -5.39
CA GLY A 52 5.36 -5.17 -6.47
C GLY A 52 6.07 -6.15 -7.42
N SER A 53 5.45 -7.30 -7.72
CA SER A 53 6.05 -8.40 -8.47
C SER A 53 6.21 -8.14 -9.98
N LEU A 54 5.92 -6.92 -10.44
CA LEU A 54 6.08 -6.52 -11.84
C LEU A 54 7.54 -6.21 -12.22
N PHE A 55 8.39 -5.88 -11.25
CA PHE A 55 9.79 -5.51 -11.48
C PHE A 55 10.73 -6.66 -11.12
N THR A 56 11.70 -6.95 -12.00
CA THR A 56 12.73 -7.99 -11.77
C THR A 56 13.84 -7.54 -10.81
N ASN A 57 14.00 -6.22 -10.66
CA ASN A 57 15.00 -5.57 -9.82
C ASN A 57 14.36 -4.79 -8.66
N ASN A 58 13.32 -5.37 -8.04
CA ASN A 58 12.66 -4.75 -6.89
C ASN A 58 13.40 -5.04 -5.57
N PHE A 59 13.12 -4.23 -4.54
CA PHE A 59 13.61 -4.47 -3.19
C PHE A 59 12.85 -5.64 -2.56
N GLU A 60 13.53 -6.57 -1.90
CA GLU A 60 12.82 -7.54 -1.06
C GLU A 60 12.16 -6.80 0.10
N SER A 61 10.92 -7.15 0.41
CA SER A 61 10.12 -6.45 1.40
C SER A 61 9.32 -7.41 2.28
N PRO A 62 8.94 -7.01 3.50
CA PRO A 62 8.11 -7.80 4.40
C PRO A 62 6.66 -7.98 3.94
N LEU A 63 6.27 -7.45 2.77
CA LEU A 63 4.92 -7.57 2.27
C LEU A 63 4.69 -8.89 1.54
N HIS A 64 3.60 -9.57 1.88
CA HIS A 64 3.15 -10.77 1.17
C HIS A 64 1.63 -10.80 1.04
N VAL A 65 1.13 -11.40 -0.04
CA VAL A 65 -0.30 -11.62 -0.25
C VAL A 65 -0.68 -13.02 0.20
N LYS A 66 -1.69 -13.12 1.06
CA LYS A 66 -2.26 -14.39 1.51
C LYS A 66 -3.78 -14.30 1.51
N ASN A 67 -4.44 -15.24 0.84
CA ASN A 67 -5.91 -15.28 0.74
C ASN A 67 -6.53 -13.93 0.32
N GLY A 68 -5.94 -13.25 -0.68
CA GLY A 68 -6.42 -11.96 -1.18
C GLY A 68 -6.15 -10.76 -0.27
N ASN A 69 -5.44 -10.93 0.84
CA ASN A 69 -5.09 -9.86 1.78
C ASN A 69 -3.59 -9.57 1.71
N LEU A 70 -3.22 -8.30 1.82
CA LEU A 70 -1.83 -7.87 1.92
C LEU A 70 -1.42 -7.85 3.40
N HIS A 71 -0.38 -8.60 3.74
CA HIS A 71 0.13 -8.75 5.09
C HIS A 71 1.54 -8.18 5.20
N TYR A 72 1.87 -7.68 6.38
CA TYR A 72 3.24 -7.33 6.77
C TYR A 72 3.78 -8.44 7.67
N ASP A 73 4.93 -8.99 7.31
CA ASP A 73 5.65 -9.97 8.13
C ASP A 73 6.71 -9.27 9.00
N ASN A 74 6.54 -9.36 10.32
CA ASN A 74 7.48 -8.77 11.29
C ASN A 74 8.79 -9.55 11.43
N LEU A 75 8.89 -10.75 10.83
CA LEU A 75 10.11 -11.57 10.86
C LEU A 75 10.99 -11.37 9.63
N THR A 76 10.51 -10.63 8.63
CA THR A 76 11.24 -10.38 7.39
C THR A 76 11.68 -8.93 7.34
N ASP A 77 12.95 -8.70 7.03
CA ASP A 77 13.49 -7.34 6.85
C ASP A 77 13.48 -6.90 5.38
N PHE A 78 13.49 -5.59 5.17
CA PHE A 78 13.79 -5.03 3.86
C PHE A 78 15.23 -5.35 3.45
N LYS A 79 15.42 -5.82 2.21
CA LYS A 79 16.76 -5.93 1.62
C LYS A 79 16.96 -4.88 0.55
N PHE A 80 17.85 -3.94 0.86
CA PHE A 80 18.29 -2.91 -0.06
C PHE A 80 19.55 -3.38 -0.77
N ASN A 81 19.38 -3.96 -1.95
CA ASN A 81 20.49 -4.32 -2.83
C ASN A 81 20.98 -3.07 -3.58
N LEU A 82 21.59 -2.14 -2.84
CA LEU A 82 22.19 -0.94 -3.40
C LEU A 82 23.65 -1.27 -3.74
N ALA A 83 23.95 -1.30 -5.04
CA ALA A 83 25.31 -1.42 -5.55
C ALA A 83 26.05 -0.08 -5.51
#